data_AF-A0A6A4HXB4-F1
#
_entry.id   AF-A0A6A4HXB4-F1
#
_cell.length_a   1.000
_cell.length_b   1.000
_cell.length_c   1.000
_cell.angle_alpha   90.00
_cell.angle_beta   90.00
_cell.angle_gamma   90.00
#
_symmetry.space_group_name_H-M   'P 1'
#
loop_
_entity.id
_entity.type
_entity.pdbx_description
1 polymer ?
#
loop_
_entity_poly.entity_id
_entity_poly.type
_entity_poly.pdbx_seq_one_letter_code
_entity_poly.pdbx_strand_id
1 'polypeptide(L)'
;MLKSFLEMKDLVNKFLDSASNRLAAYILSNEEWEAVDGLVFILMILKDATEFVSSNSPNIPAIIPAMDQIDEAFATRIVNEQELSASLQHALSTGKQTLNKYYQLTDTSHIYQIAMILHPSFKLEYFKMTAVASRLDQQCY
;
A
#
# COMPACT_ATOMS: atom_id res chain seq x y z
N MET A 1 7.70 -14.02 3.94
CA MET A 1 8.08 -14.95 2.86
C MET A 1 8.75 -14.21 1.71
N LEU A 2 8.07 -13.32 0.96
CA LEU A 2 8.68 -12.60 -0.18
C LEU A 2 9.85 -11.68 0.21
N LYS A 3 9.76 -10.95 1.33
CA LYS A 3 10.88 -10.16 1.85
C LYS A 3 12.13 -11.02 2.09
N SER A 4 11.98 -12.15 2.79
CA SER A 4 13.06 -13.10 3.05
C SER A 4 13.62 -13.71 1.76
N PHE A 5 12.77 -13.94 0.76
CA PHE A 5 13.22 -14.40 -0.56
C PHE A 5 14.14 -13.38 -1.24
N LEU A 6 13.82 -12.08 -1.11
CA LEU A 6 14.63 -10.99 -1.63
C LEU A 6 15.96 -10.84 -0.90
N GLU A 7 15.97 -10.99 0.42
CA GLU A 7 17.19 -11.01 1.25
C GLU A 7 18.12 -12.19 0.89
N MET A 8 17.57 -13.28 0.34
CA MET A 8 18.33 -14.46 -0.09
C MET A 8 18.68 -14.45 -1.58
N LYS A 9 18.53 -13.31 -2.30
CA LYS A 9 18.76 -13.19 -3.74
C LYS A 9 20.05 -13.86 -4.23
N ASP A 10 21.18 -13.61 -3.55
CA ASP A 10 22.47 -14.20 -3.93
C ASP A 10 22.52 -15.72 -3.76
N LEU A 11 21.91 -16.24 -2.69
CA LEU A 11 21.83 -17.68 -2.43
C LEU A 11 20.91 -18.37 -3.44
N VAL A 12 19.78 -17.74 -3.77
CA VAL A 12 18.83 -18.23 -4.77
C VAL A 12 19.50 -18.27 -6.14
N ASN A 13 20.16 -17.20 -6.57
CA ASN A 13 20.88 -17.16 -7.85
C ASN A 13 21.98 -18.22 -7.91
N LYS A 14 22.79 -18.35 -6.86
CA LYS A 14 23.85 -19.38 -6.78
C LYS A 14 23.29 -20.80 -6.81
N PHE A 15 22.14 -21.04 -6.18
CA PHE A 15 21.48 -22.34 -6.19
C PHE A 15 20.87 -22.68 -7.56
N LEU A 16 20.30 -21.69 -8.26
CA LEU A 16 19.69 -21.89 -9.58
C LEU A 16 20.72 -22.04 -10.70
N ASP A 17 21.88 -21.37 -10.58
CA ASP A 17 22.98 -21.43 -11.55
C ASP A 17 23.80 -22.73 -11.48
N SER A 18 23.65 -23.53 -10.42
CA SER A 18 24.42 -24.77 -10.31
C SER A 18 23.95 -25.82 -11.32
N ALA A 19 24.90 -26.30 -12.14
CA ALA A 19 24.64 -27.29 -13.19
C ALA A 19 24.02 -28.61 -12.65
N SER A 20 24.24 -28.91 -11.36
CA SER A 20 23.64 -30.05 -10.66
C SER A 20 22.11 -29.96 -10.53
N ASN A 21 21.57 -28.74 -10.50
CA ASN A 21 20.19 -28.51 -10.10
C ASN A 21 19.23 -28.47 -11.29
N ARG A 22 19.73 -28.27 -12.52
CA ARG A 22 18.90 -28.17 -13.75
C ARG A 22 17.78 -27.11 -13.65
N LEU A 23 17.99 -26.07 -12.85
CA LEU A 23 17.02 -25.00 -12.59
C LEU A 23 17.41 -23.66 -13.23
N ALA A 24 18.44 -23.63 -14.08
CA ALA A 24 18.91 -22.41 -14.73
C ALA A 24 17.81 -21.66 -15.52
N ALA A 25 16.77 -22.38 -15.98
CA ALA A 25 15.61 -21.79 -16.65
C ALA A 25 14.73 -20.89 -15.76
N TYR A 26 14.92 -20.94 -14.43
CA TYR A 26 14.17 -20.15 -13.45
C TYR A 26 14.98 -19.00 -12.85
N ILE A 27 16.17 -18.72 -13.38
CA ILE A 27 16.95 -17.55 -12.98
C ILE A 27 16.17 -16.32 -13.39
N LEU A 28 15.82 -15.50 -12.40
CA LEU A 28 15.16 -14.23 -12.63
C LEU A 28 16.16 -13.22 -13.20
N SER A 29 15.72 -12.50 -14.22
CA SER A 29 16.39 -11.32 -14.76
C SER A 29 16.46 -10.19 -13.73
N ASN A 30 17.30 -9.19 -13.99
CA ASN A 30 17.40 -8.03 -13.09
C ASN A 30 16.07 -7.27 -13.02
N GLU A 31 15.39 -7.14 -14.16
CA GLU A 31 14.08 -6.51 -14.29
C GLU A 31 13.01 -7.24 -13.48
N GLU A 32 13.03 -8.58 -13.46
CA GLU A 32 12.13 -9.38 -12.63
C GLU A 32 12.43 -9.23 -11.14
N TRP A 33 13.71 -9.16 -10.75
CA TRP A 33 14.10 -8.88 -9.37
C TRP A 33 13.63 -7.48 -8.90
N GLU A 34 13.73 -6.47 -9.77
CA GLU A 34 13.22 -5.12 -9.50
C GLU A 34 11.68 -5.13 -9.36
N ALA A 35 10.97 -5.89 -10.21
CA ALA A 35 9.54 -6.05 -10.08
C ALA A 35 9.12 -6.72 -8.76
N VAL A 36 9.89 -7.74 -8.30
CA VAL A 36 9.66 -8.39 -7.00
C VAL A 36 9.94 -7.44 -5.85
N ASP A 37 10.97 -6.60 -5.93
CA ASP A 37 11.25 -5.56 -4.93
C ASP A 37 10.11 -4.55 -4.83
N GLY A 38 9.64 -4.03 -5.97
CA GLY A 38 8.49 -3.14 -6.03
C GLY A 38 7.24 -3.77 -5.43
N LEU A 39 7.00 -5.06 -5.69
CA LEU A 39 5.88 -5.80 -5.09
C LEU A 39 6.03 -5.93 -3.57
N VAL A 40 7.22 -6.29 -3.06
CA VAL A 40 7.48 -6.42 -1.62
C VAL A 40 7.22 -5.10 -0.90
N PHE A 41 7.68 -3.98 -1.48
CA PHE A 41 7.47 -2.66 -0.91
C PHE A 41 5.98 -2.31 -0.78
N ILE A 42 5.19 -2.50 -1.85
CA ILE A 42 3.73 -2.24 -1.83
C ILE A 42 3.04 -3.11 -0.78
N LEU A 43 3.40 -4.39 -0.73
CA LEU A 43 2.84 -5.32 0.25
C LEU A 43 3.24 -4.98 1.69
N MET A 44 4.41 -4.35 1.91
CA MET A 44 4.81 -3.88 3.23
C MET A 44 3.89 -2.76 3.73
N ILE A 45 3.51 -1.80 2.88
CA ILE A 45 2.54 -0.75 3.25
C ILE A 45 1.23 -1.37 3.75
N LEU A 46 0.70 -2.34 3.00
CA LEU A 46 -0.54 -3.03 3.36
C LEU A 46 -0.38 -3.89 4.62
N LYS A 47 0.78 -4.53 4.81
CA LYS A 47 1.10 -5.28 6.01
C LYS A 47 1.09 -4.38 7.23
N ASP A 48 1.76 -3.24 7.18
CA ASP A 48 1.87 -2.30 8.30
C ASP A 48 0.48 -1.73 8.66
N ALA A 49 -0.32 -1.39 7.66
CA ALA A 49 -1.72 -1.03 7.87
C ALA A 49 -2.54 -2.17 8.52
N THR A 50 -2.34 -3.41 8.08
CA THR A 50 -3.04 -4.57 8.65
C THR A 50 -2.64 -4.80 10.10
N GLU A 51 -1.36 -4.69 10.43
CA GLU A 51 -0.86 -4.81 11.82
C GLU A 51 -1.43 -3.69 12.71
N PHE A 52 -1.51 -2.47 12.19
CA PHE A 52 -2.14 -1.35 12.87
C PHE A 52 -3.61 -1.64 13.20
N VAL A 53 -4.38 -2.09 12.21
CA VAL A 53 -5.81 -2.42 12.36
C VAL A 53 -6.03 -3.66 13.23
N SER A 54 -5.08 -4.59 13.24
CA SER A 54 -5.15 -5.82 14.04
C SER A 54 -4.66 -5.64 15.48
N SER A 55 -4.18 -4.45 15.85
CA SER A 55 -3.73 -4.18 17.22
C SER A 55 -4.90 -4.21 18.22
N ASN A 56 -4.62 -4.58 19.47
CA ASN A 56 -5.62 -4.59 20.56
C ASN A 56 -5.96 -3.18 21.09
N SER A 57 -5.79 -2.13 20.28
CA SER A 57 -6.01 -0.74 20.66
C SER A 57 -7.25 -0.15 19.97
N PRO A 58 -7.96 0.82 20.57
CA PRO A 58 -9.09 1.48 19.92
C PRO A 58 -8.61 2.26 18.69
N ASN A 59 -8.78 1.70 17.50
CA ASN A 59 -8.24 2.24 16.25
C ASN A 59 -9.29 2.88 15.34
N ILE A 60 -10.59 2.79 15.67
CA ILE A 60 -11.70 3.34 14.89
C ILE A 60 -11.45 4.80 14.43
N PRO A 61 -11.04 5.76 15.29
CA PRO A 61 -10.79 7.13 14.84
C PRO A 61 -9.57 7.29 13.94
N ALA A 62 -8.70 6.28 13.86
CA ALA A 62 -7.49 6.32 13.05
C ALA A 62 -7.62 5.58 11.72
N ILE A 63 -8.77 4.92 11.45
CA ILE A 63 -8.97 4.17 10.21
C ILE A 63 -8.96 5.09 8.97
N ILE A 64 -9.69 6.21 8.98
CA ILE A 64 -9.72 7.13 7.83
C ILE A 64 -8.34 7.77 7.61
N PRO A 65 -7.64 8.29 8.64
CA PRO A 65 -6.25 8.72 8.49
C PRO A 65 -5.27 7.65 8.00
N ALA A 66 -5.48 6.38 8.37
CA ALA A 66 -4.67 5.27 7.87
C ALA A 66 -4.96 4.99 6.39
N MET A 67 -6.23 5.07 5.96
CA MET A 67 -6.60 4.94 4.56
C MET A 67 -6.04 6.06 3.69
N ASP A 68 -6.06 7.31 4.17
CA ASP A 68 -5.43 8.45 3.48
C ASP A 68 -3.94 8.20 3.24
N GLN A 69 -3.22 7.71 4.25
CA GLN A 69 -1.79 7.40 4.13
C GLN A 69 -1.51 6.27 3.13
N ILE A 70 -2.36 5.24 3.07
CA ILE A 70 -2.22 4.19 2.06
C ILE A 70 -2.46 4.77 0.66
N ASP A 71 -3.48 5.63 0.49
CA ASP A 71 -3.78 6.23 -0.81
C ASP A 71 -2.67 7.17 -1.29
N GLU A 72 -2.12 7.99 -0.38
CA GLU A 72 -0.98 8.87 -0.65
C GLU A 72 0.27 8.05 -1.04
N ALA A 73 0.55 6.96 -0.30
CA ALA A 73 1.67 6.09 -0.61
C ALA A 73 1.52 5.42 -1.99
N PHE A 74 0.29 5.00 -2.35
CA PHE A 74 0.00 4.43 -3.67
C PHE A 74 0.10 5.47 -4.78
N ALA A 75 -0.45 6.68 -4.57
CA ALA A 75 -0.38 7.77 -5.54
C ALA A 75 1.06 8.19 -5.81
N THR A 76 1.88 8.34 -4.76
CA THR A 76 3.31 8.67 -4.87
C THR A 76 4.05 7.62 -5.70
N ARG A 77 3.77 6.33 -5.49
CA ARG A 77 4.38 5.22 -6.25
C ARG A 77 3.94 5.20 -7.71
N ILE A 78 2.66 5.46 -7.99
CA ILE A 78 2.12 5.52 -9.36
C ILE A 78 2.77 6.67 -10.14
N VAL A 79 2.91 7.85 -9.52
CA VAL A 79 3.50 9.04 -10.17
C VAL A 79 5.00 8.86 -10.45
N ASN A 80 5.72 8.09 -9.65
CA ASN A 80 7.12 7.73 -9.90
C ASN A 80 7.25 6.60 -10.95
N GLU A 81 6.55 6.73 -12.08
CA GLU A 81 6.34 5.73 -13.15
C GLU A 81 7.61 4.98 -13.62
N GLN A 82 8.79 5.55 -13.39
CA GLN A 82 10.08 4.97 -13.77
C GLN A 82 10.51 3.74 -12.96
N GLU A 83 9.85 3.42 -11.83
CA GLU A 83 10.26 2.30 -10.96
C GLU A 83 9.27 1.12 -10.93
N LEU A 84 8.20 1.13 -11.73
CA LEU A 84 7.14 0.12 -11.68
C LEU A 84 6.87 -0.53 -13.04
N SER A 85 6.82 -1.86 -13.06
CA SER A 85 6.35 -2.60 -14.24
C SER A 85 4.85 -2.34 -14.51
N ALA A 86 4.44 -2.43 -15.78
CA ALA A 86 3.05 -2.22 -16.19
C ALA A 86 2.06 -3.13 -15.42
N SER A 87 2.46 -4.37 -15.14
CA SER A 87 1.67 -5.30 -14.34
C SER A 87 1.44 -4.80 -12.91
N LEU A 88 2.46 -4.20 -12.30
CA LEU A 88 2.40 -3.71 -10.93
C LEU A 88 1.59 -2.40 -10.85
N GLN A 89 1.68 -1.55 -11.88
CA GLN A 89 0.80 -0.38 -12.03
C GLN A 89 -0.68 -0.79 -12.12
N HIS A 90 -0.99 -1.81 -12.93
CA HIS A 90 -2.36 -2.31 -13.05
C HIS A 90 -2.88 -2.90 -11.73
N ALA A 91 -2.03 -3.67 -11.04
CA ALA A 91 -2.34 -4.20 -9.71
C ALA A 91 -2.61 -3.08 -8.69
N LEU A 92 -1.78 -2.02 -8.68
CA LEU A 92 -1.96 -0.84 -7.82
C LEU A 92 -3.26 -0.10 -8.13
N SER A 93 -3.57 0.11 -9.41
CA SER A 93 -4.83 0.76 -9.82
C SER A 93 -6.05 -0.02 -9.31
N THR A 94 -6.01 -1.35 -9.44
CA THR A 94 -7.05 -2.25 -8.92
C THR A 94 -7.14 -2.19 -7.39
N GLY A 95 -5.99 -2.17 -6.71
CA GLY A 95 -5.90 -2.00 -5.26
C GLY A 95 -6.51 -0.67 -4.79
N LYS A 96 -6.20 0.44 -5.48
CA LYS A 96 -6.74 1.77 -5.21
C LYS A 96 -8.26 1.83 -5.39
N GLN A 97 -8.80 1.21 -6.44
CA GLN A 97 -10.27 1.11 -6.59
C GLN A 97 -10.93 0.39 -5.42
N THR A 98 -10.28 -0.68 -4.93
CA THR A 98 -10.77 -1.40 -3.76
C THR A 98 -10.69 -0.54 -2.50
N LEU A 99 -9.58 0.17 -2.28
CA LEU A 99 -9.41 1.10 -1.17
C LEU A 99 -10.49 2.19 -1.18
N ASN A 100 -10.72 2.83 -2.33
CA ASN A 100 -11.73 3.88 -2.49
C ASN A 100 -13.14 3.41 -2.14
N LYS A 101 -13.50 2.16 -2.49
CA LYS A 101 -14.79 1.59 -2.11
C LYS A 101 -14.96 1.53 -0.60
N TYR A 102 -13.94 1.05 0.12
CA TYR A 102 -14.00 0.99 1.59
C TYR A 102 -13.88 2.38 2.23
N TYR A 103 -13.15 3.30 1.61
CA TYR A 103 -13.09 4.69 2.02
C TYR A 103 -14.49 5.32 2.05
N GLN A 104 -15.23 5.22 0.95
CA GLN A 104 -16.60 5.73 0.86
C GLN A 104 -17.53 5.15 1.94
N LEU A 105 -17.43 3.84 2.20
CA LEU A 105 -18.22 3.18 3.24
C LEU A 105 -17.84 3.65 4.65
N THR A 106 -16.57 3.95 4.87
CA THR A 106 -16.05 4.38 6.19
C THR A 106 -16.38 5.85 6.45
N ASP A 107 -16.16 6.72 5.46
CA ASP A 107 -16.43 8.15 5.56
C ASP A 107 -17.93 8.45 5.71
N THR A 108 -18.81 7.68 5.07
CA THR A 108 -20.26 7.85 5.22
C THR A 108 -20.84 7.25 6.51
N SER A 109 -20.04 6.50 7.26
CA SER A 109 -20.51 5.84 8.48
C SER A 109 -20.40 6.76 9.69
N HIS A 110 -21.54 7.01 10.34
CA HIS A 110 -21.61 7.83 11.55
C HIS A 110 -20.70 7.33 12.67
N ILE A 111 -20.43 6.02 12.75
CA ILE A 111 -19.57 5.45 13.80
C ILE A 111 -18.14 6.00 13.67
N TYR A 112 -17.58 6.01 12.46
CA TYR A 112 -16.23 6.49 12.21
C TYR A 112 -16.15 8.01 12.34
N GLN A 113 -17.15 8.74 11.84
CA GLN A 113 -17.23 10.19 11.99
C GLN A 113 -17.29 10.62 13.47
N ILE A 114 -18.19 10.02 14.25
CA ILE A 114 -18.33 10.33 15.69
C ILE A 114 -17.06 9.95 16.45
N ALA A 115 -16.48 8.78 16.16
CA ALA A 115 -15.23 8.36 16.79
C ALA A 115 -14.08 9.37 16.52
N MET A 116 -13.94 9.86 15.28
CA MET A 116 -12.94 10.88 14.95
C MET A 116 -13.20 12.20 15.67
N ILE A 117 -14.45 12.66 15.74
CA ILE A 117 -14.83 13.90 16.46
C ILE A 117 -14.47 13.80 17.95
N LEU A 118 -14.68 12.63 18.56
CA LEU A 118 -14.37 12.37 19.96
C LEU A 118 -12.87 12.19 20.22
N HIS A 119 -12.07 11.93 19.18
CA HIS A 119 -10.63 11.74 19.34
C HIS A 119 -9.93 13.08 19.69
N PRO A 120 -9.19 13.17 20.82
CA PRO A 120 -8.62 14.43 21.31
C PRO A 120 -7.71 15.15 20.30
N SER A 121 -7.03 14.38 19.45
CA SER A 121 -6.05 14.88 18.48
C SER A 121 -6.63 15.23 17.10
N PHE A 122 -7.78 14.66 16.71
CA PHE A 122 -8.35 14.88 15.36
C PHE A 122 -9.47 15.92 15.37
N LYS A 123 -10.42 15.81 16.31
CA LYS A 123 -11.56 16.74 16.52
C LYS A 123 -12.17 17.22 15.19
N LEU A 124 -12.63 18.48 15.15
CA LEU A 124 -13.17 19.14 13.95
C LEU A 124 -12.08 19.64 13.01
N GLU A 125 -10.82 19.68 13.45
CA GLU A 125 -9.71 20.19 12.65
C GLU A 125 -9.45 19.30 11.43
N TYR A 126 -9.53 17.98 11.61
CA TYR A 126 -9.35 17.02 10.52
C TYR A 126 -10.34 17.25 9.37
N PHE A 127 -11.64 17.40 9.67
CA PHE A 127 -12.67 17.67 8.65
C PHE A 127 -12.51 19.04 7.98
N LYS A 128 -12.00 20.05 8.69
CA LYS A 128 -11.68 21.34 8.08
C LYS A 128 -10.51 21.23 7.10
N MET A 129 -9.51 20.39 7.40
CA MET A 129 -8.34 20.16 6.54
C MET A 129 -8.70 19.29 5.33
N THR A 130 -9.46 18.21 5.51
CA THR A 130 -9.85 17.31 4.41
C THR A 130 -10.86 17.93 3.47
N ALA A 131 -11.73 18.84 3.92
CA ALA A 131 -12.62 19.63 3.04
C ALA A 131 -11.86 20.59 2.09
N VAL A 132 -10.62 20.95 2.42
CA VAL A 132 -9.74 21.73 1.55
C VAL A 132 -9.02 20.81 0.54
N ALA A 133 -8.63 19.60 0.94
CA ALA A 133 -7.98 18.61 0.08
C ALA A 133 -8.95 17.98 -0.95
N SER A 134 -10.17 17.63 -0.53
CA SER A 134 -11.21 17.05 -1.41
C SER A 134 -11.74 18.03 -2.49
N ARG A 135 -11.53 19.34 -2.33
CA ARG A 135 -11.76 20.34 -3.40
C ARG A 135 -10.70 20.31 -4.50
N LEU A 136 -9.49 19.80 -4.21
CA LEU A 136 -8.41 19.67 -5.19
C LEU A 136 -8.49 18.31 -5.91
N ASP A 137 -8.91 17.25 -5.23
CA ASP A 137 -9.07 15.92 -5.85
C ASP A 137 -10.26 15.83 -6.83
N GLN A 138 -11.28 16.69 -6.67
CA GLN A 138 -12.37 16.80 -7.66
C GLN A 138 -11.99 17.59 -8.93
N GLN A 139 -10.81 18.22 -8.99
CA GLN A 139 -10.32 18.91 -10.19
C GLN A 139 -9.37 18.06 -11.04
N CYS A 140 -9.00 16.86 -10.57
CA CYS A 140 -8.06 15.95 -11.24
C CYS A 140 -8.68 14.60 -11.67
N TYR A 141 -10.00 14.58 -11.90
CA TYR A 141 -10.69 13.52 -12.65
C TYR A 141 -11.22 14.07 -13.98
#